data_AF-E4TUG4-F1
#
_entry.id   AF-E4TUG4-F1
#
_cell.length_a   1.000
_cell.length_b   1.000
_cell.length_c   1.000
_cell.angle_alpha   90.00
_cell.angle_beta   90.00
_cell.angle_gamma   90.00
#
_symmetry.space_group_name_H-M   'P 1'
#
loop_
_entity.id
_entity.type
_entity.pdbx_description
1 polymer ?
#
loop_
_entity_poly.entity_id
_entity_poly.type
_entity_poly.pdbx_seq_one_letter_code
_entity_poly.pdbx_strand_id
1 'polypeptide(L)' 'MMYGWIIGVILIVVLIVALGRGGIFQKNSGETADSHHDDSAMETLKNRYARGEIDKAEFEEKKAELKKTK' A
#
# COMPACT_ATOMS: atom_id res chain seq x y z
N MET A 1 4.74 29.87 24.55
CA MET A 1 3.60 29.63 23.64
C MET A 1 4.11 29.38 22.22
N MET A 2 4.72 28.22 21.93
CA MET A 2 5.24 27.91 20.57
C MET A 2 5.33 26.40 20.25
N TYR A 3 4.85 25.52 21.13
CA TYR A 3 5.01 24.06 20.97
C TYR A 3 3.89 23.38 20.18
N GLY A 4 2.79 24.09 19.89
CA GLY A 4 1.65 23.52 19.16
C GLY A 4 1.97 23.13 17.71
N TRP A 5 2.88 23.85 17.06
CA TRP A 5 3.27 23.55 15.67
C TRP A 5 4.10 22.26 15.57
N ILE A 6 4.95 22.00 16.56
CA ILE A 6 5.74 20.76 16.65
C ILE A 6 4.83 19.53 16.69
N ILE A 7 3.75 19.58 17.48
CA ILE A 7 2.80 18.47 17.61
C ILE A 7 2.08 18.22 16.28
N GLY A 8 1.71 19.28 15.56
CA GLY A 8 1.08 19.18 14.24
C GLY A 8 1.98 18.54 13.18
N VAL A 9 3.26 18.91 13.15
CA VAL A 9 4.25 18.32 12.21
C VAL A 9 4.48 16.84 12.52
N ILE A 10 4.62 16.49 13.80
CA ILE A 10 4.80 15.09 14.22
C ILE A 10 3.57 14.26 13.80
N LEU A 11 2.35 14.76 14.01
CA LEU A 11 1.14 14.07 13.58
C LEU A 11 1.09 13.86 12.07
N ILE A 12 1.47 14.86 11.27
CA ILE A 12 1.54 14.75 9.80
C ILE A 12 2.54 13.67 9.37
N VAL A 13 3.73 13.66 9.96
CA VAL A 13 4.76 12.65 9.63
C VAL A 13 4.28 11.25 10.01
N VAL A 14 3.67 11.10 11.18
CA VAL A 14 3.06 9.83 11.61
C VAL A 14 1.93 9.42 10.68
N LEU A 15 1.10 10.34 10.19
CA LEU A 15 0.03 10.05 9.22
C LEU A 15 0.60 9.55 7.90
N ILE A 16 1.64 10.21 7.37
CA ILE A 16 2.32 9.82 6.12
C ILE A 16 2.99 8.45 6.28
N VAL A 17 3.64 8.20 7.42
CA VAL A 17 4.28 6.92 7.72
C VAL A 17 3.25 5.83 7.99
N ALA A 18 2.12 6.13 8.62
CA ALA A 18 1.03 5.19 8.87
C ALA A 18 0.28 4.83 7.57
N LEU A 19 0.07 5.80 6.67
CA LEU A 19 -0.45 5.56 5.32
C LEU A 19 0.57 4.83 4.44
N GLY A 20 1.87 5.06 4.67
CA GLY A 20 2.96 4.43 3.94
C GLY A 20 3.31 3.02 4.41
N ARG A 21 3.22 2.73 5.72
CA ARG A 21 3.52 1.42 6.34
C ARG A 21 2.28 0.58 6.59
N GLY A 22 1.13 1.20 6.79
CA GLY A 22 -0.13 0.55 7.16
C GLY A 22 -1.11 0.58 6.00
N GLY A 23 -1.36 -0.57 5.40
CA GLY A 23 -2.58 -0.82 4.64
C GLY A 23 -3.83 -0.63 5.49
N ILE A 24 -4.26 0.62 5.67
CA ILE A 24 -5.51 0.98 6.37
C ILE A 24 -6.75 0.69 5.48
N PHE A 25 -6.57 0.25 4.24
CA PHE A 25 -7.67 -0.23 3.40
C PHE A 25 -7.73 -1.75 3.31
N GLN A 26 -7.67 -2.44 4.45
CA GLN A 26 -8.34 -3.73 4.54
C GLN A 26 -9.83 -3.52 4.85
N LYS A 27 -10.60 -3.07 3.86
CA LYS A 27 -12.03 -3.43 3.65
C LYS A 27 -12.60 -2.65 2.47
N ASN A 28 -12.88 -3.37 1.38
CA ASN A 28 -14.26 -3.59 1.00
C ASN A 28 -14.34 -4.88 0.17
N SER A 29 -14.64 -5.97 0.87
CA SER A 29 -15.26 -7.14 0.26
C SER A 29 -16.59 -6.70 -0.36
N GLY A 30 -16.71 -6.82 -1.68
CA GLY A 30 -17.93 -6.48 -2.40
C GLY A 30 -17.81 -6.78 -3.89
N GLU A 31 -18.17 -8.01 -4.26
CA GLU A 31 -18.85 -8.35 -5.53
C GLU A 31 -18.07 -8.16 -6.85
N THR A 32 -17.28 -9.16 -7.25
CA THR A 32 -17.37 -9.86 -8.57
C THR A 32 -16.27 -10.91 -8.67
N ALA A 33 -16.65 -12.17 -8.89
CA ALA A 33 -15.83 -13.35 -8.62
C ALA A 33 -14.79 -13.75 -9.70
N ASP A 34 -14.45 -12.86 -10.65
CA ASP A 34 -13.52 -13.19 -11.75
C ASP A 34 -12.37 -12.16 -11.88
N SER A 35 -12.64 -10.88 -11.60
CA SER A 35 -11.64 -9.80 -11.58
C SER A 35 -10.91 -9.65 -10.23
N HIS A 36 -11.48 -10.17 -9.15
CA HIS A 36 -10.95 -9.99 -7.78
C HIS A 36 -9.61 -10.69 -7.51
N HIS A 37 -9.26 -11.73 -8.29
CA HIS A 37 -8.00 -12.46 -8.06
C HIS A 37 -6.78 -11.63 -8.50
N ASP A 38 -6.92 -10.90 -9.60
CA ASP A 38 -5.87 -10.03 -10.15
C ASP A 38 -5.67 -8.79 -9.27
N ASP A 39 -6.77 -8.17 -8.85
CA ASP A 39 -6.73 -7.03 -7.93
C ASP A 39 -6.15 -7.43 -6.56
N SER A 40 -6.50 -8.61 -6.05
CA SER A 40 -5.92 -9.18 -4.82
C SER A 40 -4.42 -9.47 -4.95
N ALA A 41 -3.97 -9.98 -6.11
CA ALA A 41 -2.54 -10.22 -6.36
C ALA A 41 -1.74 -8.91 -6.43
N MET A 42 -2.26 -7.90 -7.14
CA MET A 42 -1.68 -6.55 -7.21
C MET A 42 -1.65 -5.85 -5.84
N GLU A 43 -2.73 -5.95 -5.08
CA GLU A 43 -2.86 -5.36 -3.76
C GLU A 43 -1.90 -6.02 -2.75
N THR A 44 -1.78 -7.34 -2.81
CA THR A 44 -0.81 -8.11 -2.01
C THR A 44 0.63 -7.69 -2.32
N LEU A 45 0.97 -7.54 -3.61
CA LEU A 45 2.29 -7.10 -4.04
C LEU A 45 2.63 -5.70 -3.51
N LYS A 46 1.67 -4.77 -3.60
CA LYS A 46 1.81 -3.39 -3.13
C LYS A 46 1.95 -3.31 -1.60
N ASN A 47 1.22 -4.15 -0.88
CA ASN A 47 1.31 -4.24 0.59
C ASN A 47 2.71 -4.68 1.05
N ARG A 48 3.33 -5.66 0.37
CA ARG A 48 4.69 -6.12 0.72
C ARG A 48 5.77 -5.07 0.42
N TYR A 49 5.62 -4.33 -0.67
CA TYR A 49 6.51 -3.20 -0.99
C TYR A 49 6.39 -2.07 0.05
N ALA A 50 5.17 -1.73 0.46
CA ALA A 50 4.90 -0.74 1.52
C ALA A 50 5.47 -1.15 2.88
N ARG A 51 5.49 -2.46 3.17
CA ARG A 51 6.16 -3.04 4.34
C ARG A 51 7.69 -3.06 4.23
N GLY A 52 8.25 -2.88 3.04
CA GLY A 52 9.68 -3.01 2.76
C GLY A 52 10.17 -4.46 2.73
N GLU A 53 9.26 -5.43 2.53
CA GLU A 53 9.59 -6.87 2.45
C GLU A 53 10.16 -7.26 1.07
N ILE A 54 9.95 -6.42 0.05
CA ILE A 54 10.44 -6.61 -1.32
C ILE A 54 11.06 -5.31 -1.83
N ASP A 55 12.09 -5.41 -2.65
CA ASP A 55 12.73 -4.25 -3.27
C ASP A 55 11.88 -3.70 -4.43
N LYS A 56 12.15 -2.44 -4.83
CA LYS A 56 11.49 -1.81 -5.98
C LYS A 56 11.67 -2.63 -7.26
N ALA A 57 12.84 -3.23 -7.45
CA ALA A 57 13.12 -4.06 -8.63
C ALA A 57 12.18 -5.28 -8.70
N GLU A 58 11.99 -5.99 -7.58
CA GLU A 58 11.10 -7.15 -7.49
C GLU A 58 9.62 -6.77 -7.64
N PHE A 59 9.24 -5.59 -7.14
CA PHE A 59 7.88 -5.07 -7.31
C PHE A 59 7.56 -4.79 -8.78
N GLU A 60 8.48 -4.18 -9.53
CA GLU A 60 8.26 -3.86 -10.94
C GLU A 60 8.18 -5.11 -11.81
N GLU A 61 9.01 -6.11 -11.55
CA GLU A 61 9.01 -7.39 -12.29
C GLU A 61 7.68 -8.13 -12.14
N LYS A 62 7.22 -8.33 -10.90
CA LYS A 62 5.97 -9.03 -10.60
C LYS A 62 4.74 -8.26 -11.05
N LYS A 63 4.78 -6.92 -10.99
CA LYS A 63 3.71 -6.06 -11.50
C LYS A 63 3.58 -6.19 -13.03
N ALA A 64 4.71 -6.24 -13.73
CA ALA A 64 4.74 -6.40 -15.18
C ALA A 64 4.22 -7.77 -15.61
N GLU A 65 4.58 -8.83 -14.87
CA GLU A 65 4.11 -10.20 -15.09
C GLU A 65 2.59 -10.29 -14.96
N LEU A 66 2.03 -9.83 -13.85
CA LEU A 66 0.58 -9.81 -13.61
C LEU A 66 -0.19 -9.03 -14.67
N LYS A 67 0.35 -7.88 -15.12
CA LYS A 67 -0.27 -7.07 -16.17
C LYS A 67 -0.23 -7.75 -17.56
N LYS A 68 0.70 -8.68 -17.78
CA LYS A 68 0.89 -9.38 -19.06
C LYS A 68 -0.03 -10.59 -19.22
N THR A 69 -0.61 -11.07 -18.12
CA THR A 69 -1.60 -12.16 -18.08
C THR A 69 -3.02 -11.70 -18.47
N LYS A 70 -3.17 -10.43 -18.90
CA LYS A 70 -4.43 -9.79 -19.31
C LYS A 70 -4.74 -9.97 -20.79
#